data_AF-A0A661E6W5-F1
#
_entry.id   AF-A0A661E6W5-F1
#
_cell.length_a   1.000
_cell.length_b   1.000
_cell.length_c   1.000
_cell.angle_alpha   90.00
_cell.angle_beta   90.00
_cell.angle_gamma   90.00
#
_symmetry.space_group_name_H-M   'P 1'
#
loop_
_entity.id
_entity.type
_entity.pdbx_description
1 polymer ?
#
loop_
_entity_poly.entity_id
_entity_poly.type
_entity_poly.pdbx_seq_one_letter_code
_entity_poly.pdbx_strand_id
1 'polypeptide(L)' 'MVERLLPILKEGKAFIAVGALHLPGESGLLQRLHKLGYQITHRY' A
#
# COMPACT_ATOMS: atom_id res chain seq x y z
N MET A 1 5.33 -3.49 -7.66
CA MET A 1 5.64 -2.66 -6.47
C MET A 1 5.00 -3.27 -5.25
N VAL A 2 3.68 -3.48 -5.26
CA VAL A 2 2.91 -4.07 -4.15
C VAL A 2 3.48 -5.39 -3.67
N GLU A 3 3.90 -6.22 -4.61
CA GLU A 3 4.45 -7.55 -4.37
C GLU A 3 5.70 -7.50 -3.46
N ARG A 4 6.50 -6.43 -3.60
CA ARG A 4 7.70 -6.19 -2.77
C ARG A 4 7.35 -5.67 -1.37
N LEU A 5 6.17 -5.06 -1.22
CA LEU A 5 5.67 -4.53 0.05
C LEU A 5 5.00 -5.60 0.91
N LEU A 6 4.38 -6.62 0.29
CA LEU A 6 3.66 -7.68 1.00
C LEU A 6 4.44 -8.35 2.14
N PRO A 7 5.71 -8.78 1.98
CA PRO A 7 6.44 -9.39 3.10
C PRO A 7 6.60 -8.41 4.27
N ILE A 8 6.91 -7.14 3.99
CA ILE A 8 7.08 -6.08 4.99
C ILE A 8 5.76 -5.78 5.70
N LEU A 9 4.66 -5.71 4.94
CA LEU A 9 3.32 -5.48 5.49
C LEU A 9 2.83 -6.65 6.36
N LYS A 10 3.24 -7.88 6.05
CA LYS A 10 2.93 -9.09 6.85
C LYS A 10 3.71 -9.12 8.15
N GLU A 11 4.97 -8.68 8.15
CA GLU A 11 5.76 -8.50 9.37
C GLU A 11 5.15 -7.42 10.28
N GLY A 12 4.52 -6.41 9.66
CA GLY A 12 3.81 -5.35 10.35
C GLY A 12 4.73 -4.24 10.85
N LYS A 13 4.16 -3.24 11.56
CA LYS A 13 4.88 -2.09 12.15
C LYS A 13 5.86 -1.38 11.20
N ALA A 14 5.54 -1.34 9.90
CA ALA A 14 6.38 -0.72 8.90
C ALA A 14 5.91 0.69 8.55
N PHE A 15 6.87 1.60 8.37
CA PHE A 15 6.65 2.89 7.70
C PHE A 15 7.25 2.83 6.30
N ILE A 16 6.44 3.11 5.28
CA ILE A 16 6.82 2.98 3.87
C ILE A 16 6.61 4.32 3.18
N ALA A 17 7.71 4.93 2.71
CA ALA A 17 7.66 6.12 1.88
C ALA A 17 7.58 5.72 0.39
N VAL A 18 6.68 6.35 -0.36
CA VAL A 18 6.54 6.16 -1.81
C VAL A 18 6.41 7.51 -2.51
N GLY A 19 6.86 7.59 -3.75
CA GLY A 19 6.59 8.76 -4.59
C GLY A 19 5.10 8.87 -4.88
N ALA A 20 4.54 10.09 -4.84
CA ALA A 20 3.10 10.35 -4.93
C ALA A 20 2.42 9.72 -6.16
N LEU A 21 3.12 9.67 -7.29
CA LEU A 21 2.61 9.08 -8.54
C LEU A 21 2.28 7.58 -8.45
N HIS A 22 2.75 6.88 -7.41
CA HIS A 22 2.44 5.46 -7.22
C HIS A 22 1.10 5.21 -6.52
N LEU A 23 0.46 6.24 -5.95
CA LEU A 23 -0.76 6.09 -5.14
C LEU A 23 -2.05 5.99 -5.96
N PRO A 24 -2.33 6.87 -6.95
CA PRO A 24 -3.66 6.98 -7.55
C PRO A 24 -3.95 5.95 -8.66
N GLY A 25 -5.23 5.79 -8.99
CA GLY A 25 -5.72 5.01 -10.12
C GLY A 25 -5.99 3.54 -9.84
N GLU A 26 -6.59 2.84 -10.81
CA GLU A 26 -6.95 1.41 -10.69
C GLU A 26 -5.76 0.48 -10.47
N SER A 27 -4.61 0.94 -10.95
CA SER A 27 -3.31 0.28 -10.86
C SER A 27 -2.42 0.97 -9.80
N GLY A 28 -2.98 1.90 -9.02
CA GLY A 28 -2.31 2.56 -7.91
C GLY A 28 -2.11 1.64 -6.71
N LEU A 29 -1.18 2.00 -5.85
CA LEU A 29 -0.83 1.25 -4.65
C LEU A 29 -2.03 1.05 -3.72
N LEU A 30 -2.82 2.11 -3.50
CA LEU A 30 -3.98 2.05 -2.60
C LEU A 30 -5.03 1.04 -3.12
N GLN A 31 -5.38 1.12 -4.39
CA GLN A 31 -6.40 0.25 -4.97
C GLN A 31 -5.97 -1.21 -4.97
N ARG A 32 -4.70 -1.49 -5.27
CA ARG A 32 -4.16 -2.86 -5.23
C ARG A 32 -4.11 -3.42 -3.81
N LEU A 33 -3.73 -2.62 -2.81
CA LEU A 33 -3.75 -3.06 -1.40
C LEU A 33 -5.19 -3.33 -0.93
N HIS A 34 -6.14 -2.47 -1.30
CA HIS A 34 -7.56 -2.70 -1.02
C HIS A 34 -8.07 -4.00 -1.64
N LYS A 35 -7.74 -4.27 -2.92
CA LYS A 35 -8.08 -5.54 -3.62
C LYS A 35 -7.47 -6.78 -2.95
N LEU A 36 -6.37 -6.63 -2.20
CA LEU A 36 -5.73 -7.68 -1.43
C LEU A 36 -6.31 -7.83 0.00
N GLY A 37 -7.38 -7.10 0.33
CA GLY A 37 -8.07 -7.20 1.62
C GLY A 37 -7.49 -6.33 2.73
N TYR A 38 -6.55 -5.43 2.43
CA TYR A 38 -6.04 -4.49 3.43
C TYR A 38 -7.03 -3.34 3.66
N GLN A 39 -7.27 -3.02 4.94
CA GLN A 39 -8.02 -1.82 5.31
C GLN A 39 -7.13 -0.59 5.21
N ILE A 40 -7.58 0.40 4.43
CA ILE A 40 -6.85 1.66 4.22
C ILE A 40 -7.54 2.75 5.01
N THR A 41 -6.78 3.46 5.84
CA THR A 41 -7.27 4.62 6.60
C THR A 41 -6.31 5.78 6.39
N HIS A 42 -6.86 6.97 6.17
CA HIS A 42 -6.10 8.20 6.15
C HIS A 42 -5.84 8.64 7.61
N ARG A 43 -4.58 8.88 7.94
CA ARG A 43 -4.15 9.42 9.24
C ARG A 43 -3.45 10.75 8.98
N TYR A 44 -3.75 11.72 9.84
CA TYR A 44 -3.35 13.13 9.74
C TYR A 44 -1.84 13.33 9.93
#